data_AF-A0A175VMU2-F1
#
_entry.id   AF-A0A175VMU2-F1
#
_cell.length_a   1.000
_cell.length_b   1.000
_cell.length_c   1.000
_cell.angle_alpha   90.00
_cell.angle_beta   90.00
_cell.angle_gamma   90.00
#
_symmetry.space_group_name_H-M   'P 1'
#
loop_
_entity.id
_entity.type
_entity.pdbx_description
1 polymer ?
#
loop_
_entity_poly.entity_id
_entity_poly.type
_entity_poly.pdbx_seq_one_letter_code
_entity_poly.pdbx_strand_id
1 'polypeptide(L)'
;IWRSVKVLGGKVGFGLIGEGDTDTIGSVAFVDSIFEIVGTAIMTGPPSENPGTGTIGLVLDNCVFNGVTNAIALTTGSPLLPGGG
;
A
#
# COMPACT_ATOMS: atom_id res chain seq x y z
N ILE A 1 5.02 9.42 7.22
CA ILE A 1 5.66 8.18 7.73
C ILE A 1 4.73 7.60 8.77
N TRP A 2 4.41 6.32 8.67
CA TRP A 2 3.64 5.54 9.64
C TRP A 2 4.60 4.59 10.36
N ARG A 3 4.55 4.53 11.69
CA ARG A 3 5.44 3.69 12.49
C ARG A 3 4.65 2.96 13.57
N SER A 4 5.00 1.70 13.85
CA SER A 4 4.37 0.89 14.90
C SER A 4 2.85 0.82 14.79
N VAL A 5 2.34 0.77 13.55
CA VAL A 5 0.92 0.66 13.25
C VAL A 5 0.53 -0.81 13.19
N LYS A 6 -0.60 -1.17 13.79
CA LYS A 6 -1.26 -2.47 13.57
C LYS A 6 -2.56 -2.26 12.81
N VAL A 7 -2.69 -2.91 11.67
CA VAL A 7 -3.93 -3.01 10.89
C VAL A 7 -4.44 -4.44 10.99
N LEU A 8 -5.69 -4.61 11.41
CA LEU A 8 -6.32 -5.91 11.58
C LEU A 8 -7.64 -5.95 10.81
N GLY A 9 -7.76 -6.93 9.91
CA GLY A 9 -8.98 -7.13 9.13
C GLY A 9 -9.16 -6.10 8.00
N GLY A 10 -10.19 -6.35 7.18
CA GLY A 10 -10.62 -5.43 6.13
C GLY A 10 -10.12 -5.79 4.73
N LYS A 11 -10.75 -5.16 3.73
CA LYS A 11 -10.40 -5.38 2.33
C LYS A 11 -9.09 -4.67 1.96
N VAL A 12 -8.90 -3.44 2.45
CA VAL A 12 -7.74 -2.59 2.18
C VAL A 12 -7.27 -1.95 3.48
N GLY A 13 -5.97 -2.01 3.77
CA GLY A 13 -5.38 -1.33 4.93
C GLY A 13 -5.19 0.17 4.68
N PHE A 14 -4.30 0.52 3.76
CA PHE A 14 -4.09 1.89 3.30
C PHE A 14 -4.41 1.99 1.80
N GLY A 15 -5.43 2.77 1.47
CA GLY A 15 -5.69 3.22 0.10
C GLY A 15 -4.91 4.50 -0.17
N LEU A 16 -3.77 4.39 -0.85
CA LEU A 16 -2.95 5.53 -1.25
C LEU A 16 -3.40 6.05 -2.63
N ILE A 17 -4.67 6.42 -2.70
CA ILE A 17 -5.36 6.81 -3.93
C ILE A 17 -5.98 8.18 -3.68
N GLY A 18 -5.67 9.16 -4.52
CA GLY A 18 -6.33 10.46 -4.50
C GLY A 18 -7.80 10.35 -4.91
N GLU A 19 -8.67 11.21 -4.39
CA GLU A 19 -10.02 11.33 -4.92
C GLU A 19 -10.01 12.12 -6.23
N GLY A 20 -10.69 11.61 -7.27
CA GLY A 20 -10.95 12.36 -8.50
C GLY A 20 -9.74 12.74 -9.34
N ASP A 21 -8.82 11.80 -9.60
CA ASP A 21 -7.67 11.92 -10.53
C ASP A 21 -6.66 13.06 -10.24
N THR A 22 -6.82 13.80 -9.14
CA THR A 22 -6.06 15.05 -8.91
C THR A 22 -5.02 14.97 -7.81
N ASP A 23 -5.11 13.99 -6.90
CA ASP A 23 -4.22 13.95 -5.75
C ASP A 23 -3.11 12.90 -5.88
N THR A 24 -1.88 13.41 -5.92
CA THR A 24 -0.64 12.63 -5.81
C THR A 24 -0.24 12.54 -4.35
N ILE A 25 -0.36 11.36 -3.75
CA ILE A 25 0.41 11.08 -2.54
C ILE A 25 1.86 10.95 -2.99
N GLY A 26 2.72 11.89 -2.60
CA GLY A 26 4.10 11.95 -3.06
C GLY A 26 4.94 10.77 -2.55
N SER A 27 4.97 10.55 -1.24
CA SER A 27 5.69 9.42 -0.65
C SER A 27 5.14 8.99 0.70
N VAL A 28 5.16 7.67 0.95
CA VAL A 28 4.76 7.05 2.21
C VAL A 28 5.82 6.03 2.63
N ALA A 29 6.12 5.99 3.92
CA ALA A 29 6.95 4.96 4.52
C ALA A 29 6.19 4.30 5.68
N PHE A 30 6.24 2.97 5.75
CA PHE A 30 5.77 2.17 6.88
C PHE A 30 6.97 1.52 7.55
N VAL A 31 7.10 1.71 8.87
CA VAL A 31 8.24 1.22 9.66
C VAL A 31 7.71 0.43 10.85
N ASP A 32 8.28 -0.73 11.14
CA ASP A 32 7.94 -1.57 12.30
C ASP A 32 6.42 -1.82 12.44
N SER A 33 5.73 -2.07 11.32
CA SER A 33 4.25 -2.12 11.27
C SER A 33 3.74 -3.53 10.94
N ILE A 34 2.54 -3.84 11.42
CA ILE A 34 1.92 -5.16 11.32
C ILE A 34 0.59 -5.06 10.58
N PHE A 35 0.43 -5.88 9.55
CA PHE A 35 -0.82 -6.07 8.82
C PHE A 35 -1.27 -7.52 9.01
N GLU A 36 -2.46 -7.70 9.58
CA GLU A 36 -3.02 -9.02 9.91
C GLU A 36 -4.40 -9.19 9.26
N ILE A 37 -4.60 -10.28 8.52
CA ILE A 37 -5.92 -10.68 7.99
C ILE A 37 -6.53 -9.59 7.09
N VAL A 38 -5.69 -8.89 6.33
CA VAL A 38 -6.10 -7.83 5.39
C VAL A 38 -6.04 -8.39 3.98
N GLY A 39 -7.04 -8.10 3.14
CA GLY A 39 -6.99 -8.47 1.72
C GLY A 39 -5.77 -7.87 1.03
N THR A 40 -5.73 -6.55 0.93
CA THR A 40 -4.57 -5.78 0.44
C THR A 40 -4.08 -4.83 1.52
N ALA A 41 -2.84 -4.99 2.01
CA ALA A 41 -2.30 -4.10 3.04
C ALA A 41 -2.15 -2.66 2.53
N ILE A 42 -1.56 -2.47 1.34
CA ILE A 42 -1.34 -1.15 0.73
C ILE A 42 -1.82 -1.20 -0.72
N MET A 43 -2.73 -0.28 -1.08
CA MET A 43 -3.23 -0.12 -2.44
C MET A 43 -2.75 1.20 -3.02
N THR A 44 -2.24 1.17 -4.24
CA THR A 44 -1.70 2.35 -4.94
C THR A 44 -2.27 2.45 -6.35
N GLY A 45 -2.29 3.66 -6.93
CA GLY A 45 -2.57 3.82 -8.35
C GLY A 45 -1.48 3.19 -9.24
N PRO A 46 -1.77 2.92 -10.52
CA PRO A 46 -0.77 2.43 -11.45
C PRO A 46 0.36 3.45 -11.62
N PRO A 47 1.63 3.00 -11.72
CA PRO A 47 2.73 3.91 -12.02
C PRO A 47 2.51 4.58 -13.37
N SER A 48 2.95 5.83 -13.49
CA SER A 48 2.93 6.61 -14.73
C SER A 48 4.34 6.84 -15.24
N GLU A 49 4.50 6.80 -16.56
CA GLU A 49 5.72 7.19 -17.26
C GLU A 49 5.85 8.72 -17.41
N ASN A 50 4.77 9.48 -17.17
CA ASN A 50 4.80 10.94 -17.15
C ASN A 50 5.33 11.45 -15.79
N PRO A 51 6.46 12.17 -15.75
CA PRO A 51 7.05 12.66 -14.51
C PRO A 51 6.06 13.45 -13.64
N GLY A 52 6.08 13.21 -12.33
CA GLY A 52 5.24 13.91 -11.35
C GLY A 52 3.77 13.47 -11.33
N THR A 53 3.41 12.42 -12.06
CA THR A 53 2.03 11.88 -12.08
C THR A 53 2.03 10.41 -11.68
N GLY A 54 0.93 9.94 -11.08
CA GLY A 54 0.64 8.52 -10.84
C GLY A 54 1.68 7.71 -10.04
N THR A 55 2.75 8.33 -9.57
CA THR A 55 3.89 7.65 -8.97
C THR A 55 4.00 8.05 -7.51
N ILE A 56 4.12 7.04 -6.64
CA ILE A 56 4.28 7.21 -5.20
C ILE A 56 5.62 6.61 -4.79
N GLY A 57 6.39 7.34 -3.99
CA GLY A 57 7.51 6.75 -3.28
C GLY A 57 6.97 5.87 -2.15
N LEU A 58 7.22 4.56 -2.19
CA LEU A 58 6.80 3.65 -1.13
C LEU A 58 8.01 2.96 -0.49
N VAL A 59 8.13 3.07 0.83
CA VAL A 59 9.14 2.38 1.63
C VAL A 59 8.46 1.48 2.66
N LEU A 60 8.88 0.23 2.71
CA LEU A 60 8.52 -0.74 3.74
C LEU A 60 9.78 -1.12 4.49
N ASP A 61 9.81 -0.88 5.79
CA ASP A 61 10.91 -1.24 6.66
C ASP A 61 10.37 -2.04 7.85
N ASN A 62 10.93 -3.22 8.07
CA ASN A 62 10.55 -4.16 9.13
C ASN A 62 9.02 -4.34 9.29
N CYS A 63 8.31 -4.57 8.18
CA CYS A 63 6.86 -4.77 8.19
C CYS A 63 6.49 -6.25 8.13
N VAL A 64 5.46 -6.64 8.88
CA VAL A 64 4.91 -8.00 8.90
C VAL A 64 3.57 -8.03 8.18
N PHE A 65 3.39 -9.01 7.29
CA PHE A 65 2.15 -9.28 6.57
C PHE A 65 1.71 -10.71 6.89
N ASN A 66 0.74 -10.89 7.79
CA ASN A 66 0.29 -12.19 8.27
C ASN A 66 -1.18 -12.43 7.88
N GLY A 67 -1.47 -13.49 7.14
CA GLY A 67 -2.80 -13.71 6.55
C GLY A 67 -3.20 -12.59 5.59
N VAL A 68 -2.22 -12.01 4.88
CA VAL A 68 -2.44 -10.93 3.92
C VAL A 68 -2.31 -11.47 2.50
N THR A 69 -3.29 -11.23 1.63
CA THR A 69 -3.23 -11.69 0.24
C THR A 69 -2.21 -10.89 -0.56
N ASN A 70 -2.30 -9.56 -0.51
CA ASN A 70 -1.38 -8.65 -1.20
C ASN A 70 -0.77 -7.67 -0.21
N ALA A 71 0.55 -7.67 -0.05
CA ALA A 71 1.23 -6.60 0.69
C ALA A 71 1.07 -5.27 -0.06
N ILE A 72 1.27 -5.29 -1.38
CA ILE A 72 1.06 -4.13 -2.26
C ILE A 72 0.29 -4.58 -3.50
N ALA A 73 -0.80 -3.89 -3.84
CA ALA A 73 -1.50 -4.07 -5.10
C ALA A 73 -1.88 -2.74 -5.77
N LEU A 74 -2.02 -2.78 -7.09
CA LEU A 74 -2.56 -1.68 -7.87
C LEU A 74 -4.09 -1.63 -7.77
N THR A 75 -4.67 -0.45 -7.99
CA THR A 75 -6.12 -0.28 -8.15
C THR A 75 -6.69 -1.09 -9.33
N THR A 76 -5.85 -1.46 -10.31
CA THR A 76 -6.20 -2.37 -11.42
C THR A 76 -6.32 -3.84 -10.99
N GLY A 77 -6.07 -4.16 -9.72
CA GLY A 77 -6.12 -5.52 -9.17
C GLY A 77 -4.82 -6.32 -9.33
N SER A 78 -3.80 -5.74 -9.97
CA SER A 78 -2.51 -6.41 -10.15
C SER A 78 -1.67 -6.34 -8.86
N PRO A 79 -1.19 -7.47 -8.30
CA PRO A 79 -0.28 -7.44 -7.16
C PRO A 79 1.11 -6.95 -7.60
N LEU A 80 1.71 -6.08 -6.80
CA LEU A 80 3.12 -5.68 -6.94
C LEU A 80 4.01 -6.44 -5.97
N LEU A 81 3.50 -6.70 -4.77
CA LEU A 81 4.16 -7.50 -3.74
C LEU A 81 3.13 -8.44 -3.12
N PRO A 82 3.30 -9.77 -3.23
CA PRO A 82 2.43 -10.71 -2.53
C PRO A 82 2.54 -10.50 -1.01
N GLY A 83 1.48 -10.79 -0.28
CA GLY A 83 1.52 -10.80 1.18
C GLY A 83 2.20 -12.06 1.73
N GLY A 84 2.12 -12.24 3.05
CA GLY A 84 2.47 -13.48 3.73
C GLY A 84 1.19 -14.25 4.08
N GLY A 85 1.12 -15.51 3.63
CA GLY A 85 0.05 -16.44 3.96
C GLY A 85 -0.01 -16.76 5.45
#